data_AF-A0A2C9WK11-F1
#
_entry.id   AF-A0A2C9WK11-F1
#
_cell.length_a   1.000
_cell.length_b   1.000
_cell.length_c   1.000
_cell.angle_alpha   90.00
_cell.angle_beta   90.00
_cell.angle_gamma   90.00
#
_symmetry.space_group_name_H-M   'P 1'
#
loop_
_entity.id
_entity.type
_entity.pdbx_description
1 polymer ?
#
loop_
_entity_poly.entity_id
_entity_poly.type
_entity_poly.pdbx_seq_one_letter_code
_entity_poly.pdbx_strand_id
1 'polypeptide(L)'
;MDWIETSSAHILKFNVPGYNKEEIKVQVEEGNILHIRAEVGKEDDHGNDAIWHVAERGTGKKSFSREIGLPENAKVDQIKAQVENGVLTIVVPKDASPKPSKVRNINISSKL
;
A
#
# COMPACT_ATOMS: atom_id res chain seq x y z
N MET A 1 -1.87 -7.04 3.77
CA MET A 1 -1.19 -5.73 3.83
C MET A 1 -0.69 -5.63 5.24
N ASP A 2 0.57 -5.26 5.40
CA ASP A 2 1.11 -4.93 6.71
C ASP A 2 1.36 -3.42 6.75
N TRP A 3 1.02 -2.79 7.86
CA TRP A 3 1.35 -1.39 8.14
C TRP A 3 2.14 -1.34 9.44
N ILE A 4 3.41 -0.98 9.32
CA ILE A 4 4.34 -0.82 10.43
C ILE A 4 4.64 0.67 10.58
N GLU A 5 4.54 1.20 11.79
CA GLU A 5 4.93 2.57 12.10
C GLU A 5 6.20 2.58 12.94
N THR A 6 7.13 3.46 12.58
CA THR A 6 8.31 3.78 13.37
C THR A 6 8.25 5.25 13.82
N SER A 7 9.23 5.68 14.61
CA SER A 7 9.36 7.10 14.95
C SER A 7 9.53 7.99 13.72
N SER A 8 10.12 7.46 12.64
CA SER A 8 10.52 8.24 11.46
C SER A 8 9.74 7.95 10.18
N ALA A 9 8.97 6.86 10.09
CA ALA A 9 8.25 6.50 8.87
C ALA A 9 7.05 5.57 9.13
N HIS A 10 6.13 5.53 8.17
CA HIS A 10 5.22 4.40 7.97
C HIS A 10 5.78 3.50 6.88
N ILE A 11 5.70 2.19 7.07
CA ILE A 11 6.16 1.16 6.14
C ILE A 11 4.98 0.27 5.81
N LEU A 12 4.56 0.27 4.54
CA LEU A 12 3.45 -0.51 4.03
C LEU A 12 3.98 -1.66 3.18
N LYS A 13 3.46 -2.87 3.40
CA LYS A 13 3.85 -4.07 2.65
C LYS A 13 2.64 -4.76 2.03
N PHE A 14 2.78 -5.17 0.76
CA PHE A 14 1.74 -5.85 0.00
C PHE A 14 2.31 -7.04 -0.76
N ASN A 15 1.62 -8.17 -0.69
CA ASN A 15 1.91 -9.31 -1.53
C ASN A 15 1.38 -9.04 -2.93
N VAL A 16 2.30 -8.90 -3.89
CA VAL A 16 2.03 -8.70 -5.32
C VAL A 16 2.81 -9.73 -6.16
N PRO A 17 2.75 -11.03 -5.84
CA PRO A 17 3.47 -12.02 -6.62
C PRO A 17 2.92 -12.11 -8.04
N GLY A 18 3.82 -12.14 -9.01
CA GLY A 18 3.48 -12.25 -10.43
C GLY A 18 3.27 -10.91 -11.15
N TYR A 19 3.47 -9.77 -10.49
CA TYR A 19 3.55 -8.47 -11.15
C TYR A 19 5.00 -8.03 -11.32
N ASN A 20 5.31 -7.50 -12.50
CA ASN A 20 6.55 -6.77 -12.74
C ASN A 20 6.43 -5.34 -12.21
N LYS A 21 7.56 -4.66 -11.98
CA LYS A 21 7.55 -3.30 -11.40
C LYS A 21 6.81 -2.31 -12.31
N GLU A 22 6.86 -2.52 -13.62
CA GLU A 22 6.23 -1.66 -14.63
C GLU A 22 4.71 -1.77 -14.62
N GLU A 23 4.18 -2.89 -14.11
CA GLU A 23 2.74 -3.15 -14.01
C GLU A 23 2.14 -2.56 -12.74
N ILE A 24 2.98 -2.11 -11.80
CA ILE A 24 2.57 -1.53 -10.52
C ILE A 24 2.70 -0.01 -10.57
N LYS A 25 1.59 0.68 -10.34
CA LYS A 25 1.51 2.14 -10.19
C LYS A 25 1.23 2.50 -8.75
N VAL A 26 2.05 3.41 -8.22
CA VAL A 26 1.91 3.99 -6.88
C VAL A 26 1.81 5.50 -7.04
N GLN A 27 0.72 6.10 -6.56
CA GLN A 27 0.43 7.54 -6.72
C GLN A 27 -0.16 8.09 -5.42
N VAL A 28 0.04 9.37 -5.16
CA VAL A 28 -0.67 10.09 -4.09
C VAL A 28 -1.54 11.16 -4.74
N GLU A 29 -2.84 11.12 -4.46
CA GLU A 29 -3.81 12.08 -4.96
C GLU A 29 -4.19 13.10 -3.86
N GLU A 30 -5.06 14.07 -4.20
CA GLU A 30 -5.55 15.07 -3.25
C GLU A 30 -6.14 14.42 -1.98
N GLY A 31 -5.91 15.02 -0.83
CA GLY A 31 -6.35 14.48 0.46
C GLY A 31 -5.40 13.44 1.09
N ASN A 32 -4.14 13.38 0.64
CA ASN A 32 -3.12 12.46 1.15
C ASN A 32 -3.50 10.98 0.98
N ILE A 33 -4.17 10.63 -0.12
CA ILE A 33 -4.59 9.26 -0.40
C ILE A 33 -3.54 8.58 -1.28
N LEU A 34 -2.91 7.53 -0.76
CA LEU A 34 -2.00 6.66 -1.49
C LEU A 34 -2.79 5.61 -2.27
N HIS A 35 -2.73 5.69 -3.60
CA HIS A 35 -3.30 4.71 -4.52
C HIS A 35 -2.22 3.74 -5.00
N ILE A 36 -2.51 2.45 -4.91
CA ILE A 36 -1.65 1.37 -5.38
C ILE A 36 -2.48 0.52 -6.32
N ARG A 37 -2.10 0.51 -7.60
CA ARG A 37 -2.79 -0.27 -8.64
C ARG A 37 -1.80 -1.17 -9.36
N ALA A 38 -2.17 -2.41 -9.60
CA ALA A 38 -1.41 -3.31 -10.47
C ALA A 38 -2.37 -4.08 -11.38
N GLU A 39 -2.08 -4.13 -12.67
CA GLU A 39 -2.87 -4.85 -13.65
C GLU A 39 -1.95 -5.73 -14.49
N VAL A 40 -2.22 -7.04 -14.55
CA VAL A 40 -1.46 -7.94 -15.41
C VAL A 40 -1.91 -7.75 -16.85
N GLY A 41 -0.95 -7.42 -17.71
CA GLY A 41 -1.15 -7.32 -19.15
C GLY A 41 -1.04 -8.69 -19.83
N LYS A 42 -2.12 -9.48 -19.76
CA LYS A 42 -2.37 -10.80 -20.42
C LYS A 42 -2.14 -12.02 -19.54
N GLU A 43 -3.08 -12.96 -19.67
CA GLU A 43 -2.98 -14.33 -19.18
C GLU A 43 -1.80 -15.04 -19.83
N ASP A 44 -1.19 -15.97 -19.10
CA ASP A 44 -0.60 -17.16 -19.72
C ASP A 44 -1.77 -17.95 -20.33
N ASP A 45 -2.18 -17.54 -21.53
CA ASP A 45 -3.02 -18.37 -22.37
C ASP A 45 -2.13 -19.53 -22.79
N HIS A 46 -2.18 -20.63 -22.02
CA HIS A 46 -1.50 -21.87 -22.37
C HIS A 46 -2.03 -22.48 -23.69
N GLY A 47 -2.89 -21.76 -24.42
CA GLY A 47 -3.47 -22.12 -25.69
C GLY A 47 -4.64 -23.07 -25.48
N ASN A 48 -5.47 -23.20 -26.52
CA ASN A 48 -6.63 -24.09 -26.52
C ASN A 48 -6.27 -25.58 -26.31
N ASP A 49 -4.98 -25.94 -26.41
CA ASP A 49 -4.49 -27.31 -26.32
C ASP A 49 -4.03 -27.72 -24.89
N ALA A 50 -4.08 -26.81 -23.92
CA ALA A 50 -3.67 -27.10 -22.54
C ALA A 50 -4.81 -27.63 -21.68
N ILE A 51 -4.61 -28.80 -21.07
CA ILE A 51 -5.54 -29.39 -20.10
C ILE A 51 -5.10 -29.01 -18.69
N TRP A 52 -5.93 -28.23 -18.00
CA TRP A 52 -5.73 -27.87 -16.60
C TRP A 52 -6.14 -29.02 -15.69
N HIS A 53 -5.21 -29.57 -14.92
CA HIS A 53 -5.54 -30.53 -13.86
C HIS A 53 -5.92 -29.83 -12.55
N VAL A 54 -5.24 -28.73 -12.21
CA VAL A 54 -5.49 -27.92 -11.00
C VAL A 54 -5.08 -26.47 -11.25
N ALA A 55 -5.83 -25.50 -10.70
CA ALA A 55 -5.50 -24.08 -10.80
C ALA A 55 -5.78 -23.30 -9.49
N GLU A 56 -4.94 -23.49 -8.47
CA GLU A 56 -5.12 -22.86 -7.15
C GLU A 56 -4.75 -21.37 -7.14
N ARG A 57 -3.85 -20.95 -8.04
CA ARG A 57 -3.34 -19.59 -8.09
C ARG A 57 -4.33 -18.60 -8.71
N GLY A 58 -5.48 -19.06 -9.19
CA GLY A 58 -6.49 -18.26 -9.92
C GLY A 58 -6.03 -17.94 -11.34
N THR A 59 -6.89 -18.22 -12.32
CA THR A 59 -6.59 -18.18 -13.76
C THR A 59 -6.99 -16.88 -14.46
N GLY A 60 -7.36 -15.83 -13.73
CA GLY A 60 -7.89 -14.59 -14.32
C GLY A 60 -6.96 -13.39 -14.22
N LYS A 61 -7.27 -12.33 -14.98
CA LYS A 61 -6.71 -10.98 -14.83
C LYS A 61 -6.75 -10.55 -13.36
N LYS A 62 -5.60 -10.62 -12.69
CA LYS A 62 -5.46 -10.09 -11.35
C LYS A 62 -5.31 -8.58 -11.46
N SER A 63 -6.35 -7.84 -11.12
CA SER A 63 -6.22 -6.45 -10.75
C SER A 63 -6.02 -6.38 -9.25
N PHE A 64 -4.99 -5.64 -8.82
CA PHE A 64 -4.75 -5.29 -7.45
C PHE A 64 -5.01 -3.79 -7.31
N SER A 65 -5.85 -3.40 -6.36
CA SER A 65 -6.10 -1.99 -6.04
C SER A 65 -6.23 -1.79 -4.54
N ARG A 66 -5.52 -0.80 -4.00
CA ARG A 66 -5.63 -0.36 -2.61
C ARG A 66 -5.54 1.16 -2.55
N GLU A 67 -6.31 1.72 -1.62
CA GLU A 67 -6.34 3.15 -1.32
C GLU A 67 -6.16 3.32 0.18
N ILE A 68 -5.21 4.16 0.58
CA ILE A 68 -4.81 4.31 1.98
C ILE A 68 -4.65 5.79 2.29
N GLY A 69 -5.42 6.28 3.26
CA GLY A 69 -5.22 7.62 3.81
C GLY A 69 -3.90 7.69 4.58
N LEU A 70 -2.99 8.54 4.13
CA LEU A 70 -1.75 8.82 4.83
C LEU A 70 -1.99 9.88 5.94
N PRO A 71 -1.31 9.77 7.09
CA PRO A 71 -1.36 10.80 8.12
C PRO A 71 -0.91 12.16 7.61
N GLU A 72 -1.37 13.24 8.25
CA GLU A 72 -1.03 14.61 7.87
C GLU A 72 0.47 14.92 7.90
N ASN A 73 1.25 14.20 8.71
CA ASN A 73 2.69 14.39 8.81
C ASN A 73 3.49 13.50 7.83
N ALA A 74 2.87 12.97 6.78
CA ALA A 74 3.57 12.24 5.74
C ALA A 74 4.33 13.19 4.78
N LYS A 75 5.63 12.92 4.56
CA LYS A 75 6.44 13.59 3.54
C LYS A 75 6.23 12.93 2.18
N VAL A 76 5.16 13.32 1.51
CA VAL A 76 4.70 12.71 0.24
C VAL A 76 5.78 12.77 -0.85
N ASP A 77 6.54 13.85 -0.90
CA ASP A 77 7.66 14.08 -1.83
C ASP A 77 8.84 13.11 -1.64
N GLN A 78 8.91 12.43 -0.49
CA GLN A 78 10.01 11.54 -0.11
C GLN A 78 9.60 10.07 -0.02
N ILE A 79 8.39 9.74 -0.47
CA ILE A 79 7.93 8.36 -0.53
C ILE A 79 8.85 7.55 -1.45
N LYS A 80 9.23 6.36 -1.00
CA LYS A 80 10.00 5.39 -1.79
C LYS A 80 9.22 4.09 -1.87
N ALA A 81 9.29 3.44 -3.03
CA ALA A 81 8.67 2.14 -3.25
C ALA A 81 9.68 1.19 -3.89
N GLN A 82 9.63 -0.08 -3.49
CA GLN A 82 10.41 -1.16 -4.09
C GLN A 82 9.59 -2.44 -4.14
N VAL A 83 9.85 -3.27 -5.16
CA VAL A 83 9.30 -4.61 -5.26
C VAL A 83 10.45 -5.59 -5.25
N GLU A 84 10.42 -6.51 -4.31
CA GLU A 84 11.43 -7.56 -4.16
C GLU A 84 10.74 -8.87 -3.79
N ASN A 85 11.05 -9.96 -4.48
CA ASN A 85 10.50 -11.29 -4.21
C ASN A 85 8.97 -11.35 -4.12
N GLY A 86 8.27 -10.58 -4.98
CA GLY A 86 6.81 -10.53 -5.00
C GLY A 86 6.17 -9.71 -3.88
N VAL A 87 6.95 -8.91 -3.15
CA VAL A 87 6.47 -8.02 -2.09
C VAL A 87 6.77 -6.56 -2.45
N LEU A 88 5.71 -5.77 -2.57
CA LEU A 88 5.80 -4.31 -2.68
C LEU A 88 5.96 -3.73 -1.28
N THR A 89 7.04 -2.99 -1.08
CA THR A 89 7.31 -2.20 0.15
C THR A 89 7.27 -0.72 -0.19
N ILE A 90 6.44 0.04 0.51
CA ILE A 90 6.34 1.49 0.39
C ILE A 90 6.76 2.11 1.73
N VAL A 91 7.75 2.99 1.70
CA VAL A 91 8.23 3.75 2.85
C VAL A 91 7.74 5.18 2.73
N VAL A 92 6.98 5.64 3.72
CA VAL A 92 6.42 6.98 3.81
C VAL A 92 7.08 7.69 5.00
N PRO A 93 8.10 8.54 4.76
CA PRO A 93 8.76 9.26 5.84
C PRO A 93 7.81 10.21 6.57
N LYS A 94 8.04 10.41 7.86
CA LYS A 94 7.29 11.32 8.72
C LYS A 94 8.01 12.67 8.83
N ASP A 95 7.22 13.74 8.94
CA ASP A 95 7.74 15.03 9.37
C ASP A 95 8.22 14.97 10.82
N ALA A 96 9.47 15.38 10.99
CA ALA A 96 10.14 15.42 12.29
C ALA A 96 9.67 16.63 13.12
N SER A 97 8.84 17.52 12.56
CA SER A 97 8.20 18.58 13.33
C SER A 97 7.17 17.93 14.25
N PRO A 98 7.43 17.86 15.57
CA PRO A 98 6.41 17.39 16.48
C PRO A 98 5.34 18.48 16.43
N LYS A 99 4.16 18.20 15.86
CA LYS A 99 2.98 18.89 16.36
C LYS A 99 2.98 18.53 17.84
N PRO A 100 3.15 19.49 18.77
CA PRO A 100 3.12 19.15 20.18
C PRO A 100 1.82 18.38 20.39
N SER A 101 1.90 17.15 20.92
CA SER A 101 0.70 16.45 21.32
C SER A 101 0.02 17.40 22.28
N LYS A 102 -1.08 18.04 21.85
CA LYS A 102 -1.90 18.85 22.74
C LYS A 102 -2.54 17.85 23.68
N VAL A 103 -1.80 17.48 24.72
CA VAL A 103 -2.33 16.70 25.83
C VAL A 103 -3.40 17.60 26.44
N ARG A 104 -4.64 17.37 26.03
CA ARG A 104 -5.80 18.02 26.60
C ARG A 104 -6.22 17.17 27.78
N ASN A 105 -5.87 17.63 28.98
CA ASN A 105 -6.45 17.10 30.19
C ASN A 105 -7.96 17.36 30.14
N ILE A 106 -8.75 16.29 30.12
CA ILE A 106 -10.21 16.38 30.23
C ILE A 106 -10.56 16.20 31.70
N ASN A 107 -11.06 17.27 32.31
CA ASN A 107 -11.56 17.21 33.67
C ASN A 107 -12.86 16.41 33.70
N ILE A 108 -12.96 15.46 34.62
CA ILE A 108 -14.18 14.69 34.85
C ILE A 108 -15.10 15.54 35.73
N SER A 109 -16.28 15.89 35.22
CA SER A 109 -17.34 16.58 35.95
C SER A 109 -18.44 15.59 36.34
N SER A 110 -19.04 15.78 37.52
CA SER A 110 -20.19 14.98 37.99
C SER A 110 -21.50 15.32 37.28
N LYS A 111 -21.53 16.32 36.39
CA LYS A 111 -22.66 16.69 35.53
C LYS A 111 -22.15 17.14 34.15
N LEU A 112 -22.89 16.75 33.10
CA LEU A 112 -22.68 17.16 31.71
C LEU A 112 -22.98 18.66 31.51
#